data_AF-A0A8X6VZK8-F1
#
_entry.id   AF-A0A8X6VZK8-F1
#
_cell.length_a   1.000
_cell.length_b   1.000
_cell.length_c   1.000
_cell.angle_alpha   90.00
_cell.angle_beta   90.00
_cell.angle_gamma   90.00
#
_symmetry.space_group_name_H-M   'P 1'
#
loop_
_entity.id
_entity.type
_entity.pdbx_description
1 polymer ?
#
loop_
_entity_poly.entity_id
_entity_poly.type
_entity_poly.pdbx_seq_one_letter_code
_entity_poly.pdbx_strand_id
1 'polypeptide(L)'
;MERGIRGHTSLYGIGIVIDIMTSLVVDFEVLSKYCHECSMAAKDMGSMEMHAAYILWNRSISDCAMRYTTVLCDGDAKTHQHLNGKKCMEMMSSFDVVIVKEECVNHVAKRLGTALRNKVKEWRLKGVTLGGRK
;
A
#
# COMPACT_ATOMS: atom_id res chain seq x y z
N MET A 1 24.87 2.06 12.28
CA MET A 1 23.71 2.59 13.04
C MET A 1 22.73 3.16 12.03
N GLU A 2 21.93 2.31 11.39
CA GLU A 2 20.82 2.81 10.55
C GLU A 2 19.64 3.08 11.47
N ARG A 3 19.42 4.37 11.75
CA ARG A 3 18.23 4.83 12.46
C ARG A 3 17.03 4.47 11.59
N GLY A 4 16.12 3.64 12.10
CA GLY A 4 14.83 3.41 11.45
C GLY A 4 14.11 4.74 11.33
N ILE A 5 14.13 5.34 10.13
CA ILE A 5 13.44 6.60 9.88
C ILE A 5 11.95 6.26 9.92
N ARG A 6 11.27 6.73 10.98
CA ARG A 6 9.82 6.72 11.08
C ARG A 6 9.29 7.46 9.84
N GLY A 7 8.31 6.88 9.14
CA GLY A 7 7.85 7.37 7.85
C GLY A 7 7.48 8.85 7.87
N HIS A 8 7.91 9.59 6.84
CA HIS A 8 7.53 10.98 6.64
C HIS A 8 6.05 11.05 6.26
N THR A 9 5.23 11.77 7.03
CA THR A 9 3.83 11.98 6.67
C THR A 9 3.75 13.10 5.64
N SER A 10 3.54 12.74 4.37
CA SER A 10 3.40 13.70 3.28
C SER A 10 2.19 14.63 3.48
N LEU A 11 2.26 15.82 2.86
CA LEU A 11 1.13 16.76 2.73
C LEU A 11 0.22 16.41 1.54
N TYR A 12 0.75 15.62 0.61
CA TYR A 12 0.07 15.15 -0.58
C TYR A 12 0.10 13.62 -0.63
N GLY A 13 -1.01 13.02 -1.02
CA GLY A 13 -1.13 11.60 -1.33
C GLY A 13 -1.35 11.44 -2.82
N ILE A 14 -0.71 10.45 -3.44
CA ILE A 14 -0.89 10.16 -4.86
C ILE A 14 -1.19 8.66 -4.99
N GLY A 15 -2.30 8.34 -5.65
CA GLY A 15 -2.59 6.99 -6.14
C GLY A 15 -2.33 6.94 -7.65
N ILE A 16 -1.69 5.88 -8.12
CA ILE A 16 -1.39 5.69 -9.55
C ILE A 16 -1.82 4.28 -9.93
N VAL A 17 -2.47 4.16 -11.09
CA VAL A 17 -2.77 2.89 -11.74
C VAL A 17 -1.84 2.76 -12.93
N ILE A 18 -1.11 1.66 -12.98
CA ILE A 18 -0.13 1.36 -14.02
C ILE A 18 -0.53 0.06 -14.69
N ASP A 19 -0.57 0.04 -16.02
CA ASP A 19 -0.62 -1.19 -16.78
C ASP A 19 0.77 -1.85 -16.77
N ILE A 20 0.86 -3.02 -16.17
CA ILE A 20 2.12 -3.76 -16.02
C ILE A 20 2.73 -4.19 -17.36
N MET A 21 1.92 -4.36 -18.41
CA MET A 21 2.41 -4.84 -19.71
C MET A 21 3.03 -3.71 -20.52
N THR A 22 2.41 -2.53 -20.49
CA THR A 22 2.85 -1.37 -21.26
C THR A 22 3.67 -0.37 -20.45
N SER A 23 3.68 -0.50 -19.12
CA SER A 23 4.24 0.48 -18.17
C SER A 23 3.63 1.89 -18.30
N LEU A 24 2.43 2.01 -18.87
CA LEU A 24 1.71 3.28 -18.99
C LEU A 24 0.88 3.55 -17.74
N VAL A 25 0.78 4.83 -17.38
CA VAL A 25 -0.15 5.30 -16.35
C VAL A 25 -1.54 5.34 -16.97
N VAL A 26 -2.45 4.54 -16.44
CA VAL A 26 -3.84 4.44 -16.93
C VAL A 26 -4.74 5.43 -16.20
N ASP A 27 -4.47 5.66 -14.91
CA ASP A 27 -5.24 6.57 -14.07
C ASP A 27 -4.40 7.05 -12.89
N PHE A 28 -4.74 8.19 -12.30
CA PHE A 28 -4.10 8.71 -11.11
C PHE A 28 -5.05 9.59 -10.29
N GLU A 29 -4.77 9.70 -9.00
CA GLU A 29 -5.53 10.56 -8.09
C GLU A 29 -4.56 11.30 -7.17
N VAL A 30 -4.73 12.61 -7.03
CA VAL A 30 -3.88 13.46 -6.17
C VAL A 30 -4.74 14.06 -5.07
N LEU A 31 -4.42 13.73 -3.84
CA LEU A 31 -5.07 14.23 -2.65
C LEU A 31 -4.14 15.19 -1.91
N SER A 32 -4.70 16.23 -1.30
CA SER A 32 -3.94 17.20 -0.52
C SER A 32 -4.56 17.41 0.86
N LYS A 33 -3.73 17.55 1.89
CA LYS A 33 -4.18 17.98 3.23
C LYS A 33 -4.72 19.41 3.27
N TYR A 34 -4.37 20.23 2.28
CA TYR A 34 -4.90 21.59 2.13
C TYR A 34 -6.33 21.60 1.59
N CYS A 35 -6.74 20.54 0.88
CA CYS A 35 -8.12 20.38 0.46
C CYS A 35 -8.96 19.91 1.65
N HIS A 36 -9.98 20.69 2.01
CA HIS A 36 -10.84 20.38 3.15
C HIS A 36 -11.57 19.04 2.97
N GLU A 37 -12.13 18.81 1.77
CA GLU A 37 -12.83 17.58 1.41
C GLU A 37 -11.92 16.36 1.47
N CYS A 38 -10.73 16.42 0.84
CA CYS A 38 -9.75 15.34 0.91
C CYS A 38 -9.32 15.04 2.35
N SER A 39 -9.15 16.09 3.17
CA SER A 39 -8.75 15.98 4.57
C SER A 39 -9.85 15.32 5.44
N MET A 40 -11.12 15.66 5.20
CA MET A 40 -12.26 15.03 5.88
C MET A 40 -12.40 13.57 5.46
N ALA A 41 -12.44 13.29 4.17
CA ALA A 41 -12.61 11.93 3.67
C ALA A 41 -11.45 11.00 4.09
N ALA A 42 -10.21 11.50 4.08
CA ALA A 42 -9.06 10.74 4.57
C ALA A 42 -9.12 10.47 6.09
N LYS A 43 -9.77 11.32 6.89
CA LYS A 43 -10.00 11.04 8.32
C LYS A 43 -11.05 9.95 8.51
N ASP A 44 -12.13 10.00 7.74
CA ASP A 44 -13.23 9.03 7.82
C ASP A 44 -12.78 7.64 7.33
N MET A 45 -11.98 7.59 6.25
CA MET A 45 -11.41 6.36 5.71
C MET A 45 -10.13 5.92 6.45
N GLY A 46 -9.53 6.80 7.24
CA GLY A 46 -8.33 6.52 8.04
C GLY A 46 -6.98 6.77 7.33
N SER A 47 -6.95 6.94 6.00
CA SER A 47 -5.75 7.43 5.31
C SER A 47 -6.05 8.03 3.92
N MET A 48 -5.12 8.87 3.43
CA MET A 48 -5.18 9.38 2.05
C MET A 48 -4.93 8.26 1.02
N GLU A 49 -4.14 7.25 1.36
CA GLU A 49 -3.90 6.08 0.50
C GLU A 49 -5.20 5.31 0.25
N MET A 50 -5.97 5.06 1.32
CA MET A 50 -7.26 4.39 1.21
C MET A 50 -8.28 5.25 0.44
N HIS A 51 -8.29 6.56 0.66
CA HIS A 51 -9.19 7.47 -0.06
C HIS A 51 -8.89 7.51 -1.57
N ALA A 52 -7.61 7.62 -1.95
CA ALA A 52 -7.19 7.58 -3.35
C ALA A 52 -7.56 6.24 -3.99
N ALA A 53 -7.29 5.12 -3.31
CA ALA A 53 -7.66 3.80 -3.81
C ALA A 53 -9.17 3.65 -4.02
N TYR A 54 -9.98 4.12 -3.07
CA TYR A 54 -11.44 4.12 -3.21
C TYR A 54 -11.92 4.90 -4.45
N ILE A 55 -11.37 6.10 -4.68
CA ILE A 55 -11.71 6.91 -5.85
C ILE A 55 -11.34 6.17 -7.14
N LEU A 56 -10.10 5.69 -7.25
CA LEU A 56 -9.60 5.00 -8.44
C LEU A 56 -10.43 3.75 -8.77
N TRP A 57 -10.73 2.93 -7.77
CA TRP A 57 -11.52 1.71 -7.98
C TRP A 57 -12.95 2.01 -8.41
N ASN A 58 -13.60 3.02 -7.82
CA ASN A 58 -14.94 3.41 -8.25
C ASN A 58 -14.95 3.95 -9.67
N ARG A 59 -14.00 4.84 -9.99
CA ARG A 59 -13.84 5.44 -11.31
C ARG A 59 -13.61 4.39 -12.40
N SER A 60 -12.83 3.35 -12.10
CA SER A 60 -12.58 2.25 -13.05
C SER A 60 -13.87 1.60 -13.56
N ILE A 61 -14.89 1.50 -12.69
CA ILE A 61 -16.16 0.85 -13.01
C ILE A 61 -17.14 1.84 -13.63
N SER A 62 -17.29 3.02 -13.02
CA SER A 62 -18.27 4.02 -13.48
C SER A 62 -17.91 4.62 -14.84
N ASP A 63 -16.63 4.86 -15.09
CA ASP A 63 -16.19 5.68 -16.22
C ASP A 63 -15.55 4.84 -17.32
N CYS A 64 -14.93 3.71 -16.97
CA CYS A 64 -14.15 2.90 -17.91
C CYS A 64 -14.72 1.49 -18.14
N ALA A 65 -15.76 1.09 -17.40
CA ALA A 65 -16.32 -0.26 -17.44
C ALA A 65 -15.26 -1.39 -17.29
N MET A 66 -14.19 -1.11 -16.55
CA MET A 66 -13.10 -2.05 -16.27
C MET A 66 -12.91 -2.21 -14.75
N ARG A 67 -12.08 -3.16 -14.34
CA ARG A 67 -11.84 -3.42 -12.92
C ARG A 67 -10.37 -3.62 -12.63
N TYR A 68 -9.85 -2.86 -11.68
CA TYR A 68 -8.52 -3.09 -11.12
C TYR A 68 -8.55 -4.28 -10.15
N THR A 69 -7.58 -5.17 -10.30
CA THR A 69 -7.55 -6.46 -9.60
C THR A 69 -6.42 -6.56 -8.58
N THR A 70 -5.43 -5.68 -8.65
CA THR A 70 -4.23 -5.73 -7.80
C THR A 70 -3.97 -4.37 -7.18
N VAL A 71 -3.67 -4.36 -5.87
CA VAL A 71 -3.19 -3.18 -5.14
C VAL A 71 -1.76 -3.43 -4.67
N LEU A 72 -0.86 -2.50 -5.02
CA LEU A 72 0.52 -2.48 -4.54
C LEU A 72 0.63 -1.50 -3.36
N CYS A 73 0.98 -1.98 -2.17
CA CYS A 73 1.12 -1.11 -1.00
C CYS A 73 2.26 -1.53 -0.04
N ASP A 74 2.71 -0.59 0.80
CA ASP A 74 3.75 -0.83 1.80
C ASP A 74 3.18 -1.49 3.05
N GLY A 75 3.26 -2.82 3.16
CA GLY A 75 3.10 -3.61 4.40
C GLY A 75 1.72 -3.61 5.08
N ASP A 76 1.11 -2.45 5.27
CA ASP A 76 -0.26 -2.20 5.71
C ASP A 76 -1.26 -2.96 4.82
N ALA A 77 -2.23 -3.63 5.44
CA ALA A 77 -3.31 -4.33 4.75
C ALA A 77 -4.66 -3.60 4.84
N LYS A 78 -4.71 -2.39 5.44
CA LYS A 78 -5.97 -1.68 5.69
C LYS A 78 -6.63 -1.28 4.39
N THR A 79 -5.86 -0.74 3.43
CA THR A 79 -6.38 -0.37 2.11
C THR A 79 -6.94 -1.60 1.38
N HIS A 80 -6.19 -2.71 1.37
CA HIS A 80 -6.63 -3.97 0.76
C HIS A 80 -7.91 -4.55 1.41
N GLN A 81 -7.99 -4.52 2.75
CA GLN A 81 -9.17 -4.95 3.49
C GLN A 81 -10.38 -4.06 3.21
N HIS A 82 -10.17 -2.75 3.10
CA HIS A 82 -11.23 -1.80 2.77
C HIS A 82 -11.79 -2.03 1.37
N LEU A 83 -10.91 -2.22 0.38
CA LEU A 83 -11.30 -2.48 -1.01
C LEU A 83 -12.10 -3.78 -1.17
N ASN A 84 -11.73 -4.84 -0.45
CA ASN A 84 -12.49 -6.10 -0.42
C ASN A 84 -13.67 -6.08 0.57
N GLY A 85 -13.88 -4.98 1.30
CA GLY A 85 -14.99 -4.85 2.24
C GLY A 85 -16.34 -4.83 1.52
N LYS A 86 -17.38 -5.36 2.17
CA LYS A 86 -18.75 -5.49 1.60
C LYS A 86 -19.26 -4.19 0.94
N LYS A 87 -18.97 -3.03 1.53
CA LYS A 87 -19.40 -1.71 1.01
C LYS A 87 -18.78 -1.37 -0.35
N CYS A 88 -17.51 -1.72 -0.57
CA CYS A 88 -16.85 -1.50 -1.85
C CYS A 88 -17.29 -2.57 -2.85
N MET A 89 -17.37 -3.84 -2.44
CA MET A 89 -17.75 -4.94 -3.33
C MET A 89 -19.19 -4.87 -3.85
N GLU A 90 -20.16 -4.39 -3.06
CA GLU A 90 -21.55 -4.23 -3.53
C GLU A 90 -21.65 -3.29 -4.73
N MET A 91 -20.80 -2.26 -4.79
CA MET A 91 -20.70 -1.33 -5.92
C MET A 91 -20.00 -1.96 -7.14
N MET A 92 -19.29 -3.08 -6.96
CA MET A 92 -18.53 -3.82 -8.00
C MET A 92 -19.21 -5.12 -8.45
N SER A 93 -20.42 -5.39 -7.98
CA SER A 93 -21.12 -6.70 -7.93
C SER A 93 -21.32 -7.46 -9.26
N SER A 94 -20.92 -6.92 -10.41
CA SER A 94 -21.07 -7.62 -11.69
C SER A 94 -20.15 -8.85 -11.87
N PHE A 95 -19.13 -9.04 -11.03
CA PHE A 95 -18.25 -10.23 -11.06
C PHE A 95 -17.52 -10.43 -9.72
N ASP A 96 -17.46 -11.65 -9.20
CA ASP A 96 -16.79 -12.01 -7.92
C ASP A 96 -15.26 -11.99 -8.09
N VAL A 97 -14.68 -10.79 -8.13
CA VAL A 97 -13.24 -10.59 -8.30
C VAL A 97 -12.64 -10.11 -6.98
N VAL A 98 -11.85 -10.98 -6.37
CA VAL A 98 -11.07 -10.66 -5.16
C VAL A 98 -9.87 -9.81 -5.54
N ILE A 99 -9.72 -8.65 -4.91
CA ILE A 99 -8.56 -7.78 -5.12
C ILE A 99 -7.35 -8.41 -4.43
N VAL A 100 -6.24 -8.56 -5.15
CA VAL A 100 -4.98 -9.13 -4.68
C VAL A 100 -4.08 -8.02 -4.13
N LYS A 101 -3.38 -8.30 -3.04
CA LYS A 101 -2.36 -7.41 -2.47
C LYS A 101 -0.97 -7.84 -2.91
N GLU A 102 -0.21 -6.90 -3.45
CA GLU A 102 1.23 -7.02 -3.67
C GLU A 102 2.01 -6.13 -2.68
N GLU A 103 3.23 -6.57 -2.31
CA GLU A 103 4.10 -5.83 -1.39
C GLU A 103 5.21 -5.09 -2.15
N CYS A 104 5.48 -3.85 -1.76
CA CYS A 104 6.62 -3.09 -2.28
C CYS A 104 7.95 -3.81 -2.01
N VAL A 105 8.87 -3.81 -2.98
CA VAL A 105 10.22 -4.42 -2.85
C VAL A 105 10.97 -3.89 -1.62
N ASN A 106 10.84 -2.60 -1.33
CA ASN A 106 11.43 -1.98 -0.13
C ASN A 106 10.87 -2.58 1.16
N HIS A 107 9.58 -2.94 1.19
CA HIS A 107 8.96 -3.59 2.34
C HIS A 107 9.52 -5.00 2.55
N VAL A 108 9.63 -5.78 1.47
CA VAL A 108 10.21 -7.12 1.47
C VAL A 108 11.64 -7.08 2.00
N ALA A 109 12.46 -6.14 1.52
CA ALA A 109 13.83 -5.94 1.99
C ALA A 109 13.89 -5.57 3.48
N LYS A 110 13.03 -4.65 3.96
CA LYS A 110 12.93 -4.27 5.38
C LYS A 110 12.57 -5.46 6.27
N ARG A 111 11.62 -6.30 5.84
CA ARG A 111 11.20 -7.53 6.56
C ARG A 111 12.36 -8.52 6.65
N LEU A 112 13.02 -8.81 5.54
CA LEU A 112 14.19 -9.69 5.50
C LEU A 112 15.31 -9.17 6.43
N GLY A 113 15.66 -7.89 6.31
CA GLY A 113 16.68 -7.29 7.17
C GLY A 113 16.32 -7.35 8.66
N THR A 114 15.04 -7.22 9.00
CA THR A 114 14.56 -7.35 10.39
C THR A 114 14.67 -8.79 10.89
N ALA A 115 14.28 -9.77 10.09
CA ALA A 115 14.42 -11.19 10.41
C ALA A 115 15.89 -11.57 10.63
N LEU A 116 16.78 -11.13 9.75
CA LEU A 116 18.23 -11.36 9.87
C LEU A 116 18.80 -10.73 11.15
N ARG A 117 18.47 -9.47 11.45
CA ARG A 117 18.91 -8.81 12.69
C ARG A 117 18.42 -9.54 13.94
N ASN A 118 17.18 -10.06 13.93
CA ASN A 118 16.64 -10.83 15.04
C ASN A 118 17.42 -12.14 15.23
N LYS A 119 17.76 -12.83 14.14
CA LYS A 119 18.62 -14.02 14.20
C LYS A 119 20.02 -13.69 14.71
N VAL A 120 20.67 -12.64 14.21
CA VAL A 120 21.99 -12.21 14.71
C VAL A 120 21.95 -11.93 16.22
N LYS A 121 20.90 -11.27 16.72
CA LYS A 121 20.69 -11.05 18.16
C LYS A 121 20.54 -12.35 18.94
N GLU A 122 19.73 -13.29 18.44
CA GLU A 122 19.50 -14.60 19.05
C GLU A 122 20.83 -15.36 19.23
N TRP A 123 21.67 -15.38 18.21
CA TRP A 123 22.94 -16.11 18.25
C TRP A 123 24.02 -15.38 19.07
N ARG A 124 23.99 -14.05 19.08
CA ARG A 124 24.87 -13.25 19.95
C ARG A 124 24.63 -13.55 21.43
N LEU A 125 23.37 -13.78 21.84
CA LEU A 125 23.03 -14.21 23.20
C LEU A 125 23.59 -15.60 23.54
N LYS A 126 23.79 -16.45 22.52
CA LYS A 126 24.41 -17.78 22.66
C LYS A 126 25.95 -17.73 22.56
N GLY A 127 26.55 -16.54 22.56
CA GLY A 127 28.00 -16.36 22.44
C GLY A 127 28.56 -16.54 21.04
N VAL A 128 27.71 -16.70 20.02
CA VAL A 128 28.13 -16.88 18.62
C VAL A 128 27.94 -15.59 17.84
N THR A 129 29.01 -15.09 17.23
CA THR A 129 28.95 -13.93 16.34
C THR A 129 28.65 -14.39 14.91
N LEU A 130 27.44 -14.09 14.42
CA LEU A 130 27.08 -14.29 13.01
C LEU A 130 27.37 -13.00 12.24
N GLY A 131 28.53 -12.95 11.57
CA GLY A 131 28.92 -11.86 10.66
C GLY A 131 30.20 -11.11 11.07
N GLY A 132 30.74 -10.37 10.10
CA GLY A 132 32.01 -9.62 10.18
C GLY A 132 32.66 -9.58 8.79
N ARG A 133 33.35 -8.48 8.44
CA ARG A 133 34.28 -8.51 7.30
C ARG A 133 35.51 -9.30 7.76
N LYS A 134 35.94 -10.27 6.94
CA LYS A 134 37.30 -10.83 7.06
C LYS A 134 38.33 -9.72 6.85
#